data_AF-A0A259SM72-F1
#
_entry.id   AF-A0A259SM72-F1
#
_cell.length_a   1.000
_cell.length_b   1.000
_cell.length_c   1.000
_cell.angle_alpha   90.00
_cell.angle_beta   90.00
_cell.angle_gamma   90.00
#
_symmetry.space_group_name_H-M   'P 1'
#
loop_
_entity.id
_entity.type
_entity.pdbx_description
1 polymer ?
#
loop_
_entity_poly.entity_id
_entity_poly.type
_entity_poly.pdbx_seq_one_letter_code
_entity_poly.pdbx_strand_id
1 'polypeptide(L)'
;MITEDRLPPSAESAQLSTGNAVEVKSVRTRAPASRAIIAAAFIVLGAVVSYLVFVNVSNTTQVWVAKSSIVRGHTIVQDDLTTMSIT
;
A
#
# COMPACT_ATOMS: atom_id res chain seq x y z
N MET A 1 30.87 41.93 -4.24
CA MET A 1 31.12 40.63 -3.59
C MET A 1 30.08 40.48 -2.48
N ILE A 2 29.21 39.47 -2.65
CA ILE A 2 28.37 38.74 -1.68
C ILE A 2 27.18 39.45 -0.99
N THR A 3 26.03 38.80 -1.19
CA THR A 3 24.70 38.88 -0.55
C THR A 3 24.73 38.44 0.92
N GLU A 4 24.01 39.14 1.81
CA GLU A 4 23.62 38.57 3.11
C GLU A 4 22.16 38.92 3.44
N ASP A 5 21.30 37.90 3.32
CA ASP A 5 20.01 37.81 3.99
C ASP A 5 20.22 37.94 5.51
N ARG A 6 19.53 38.88 6.16
CA ARG A 6 19.36 38.85 7.62
C ARG A 6 17.88 38.82 7.96
N LEU A 7 17.46 37.66 8.48
CA LEU A 7 16.17 37.41 9.11
C LEU A 7 15.84 38.51 10.14
N PRO A 8 14.56 38.93 10.28
CA PRO A 8 14.14 39.64 11.48
C PRO A 8 14.18 38.70 12.70
N PRO A 9 14.59 39.20 13.87
CA PRO A 9 14.83 38.40 15.06
C PRO A 9 13.55 37.80 15.65
N SER A 10 13.71 36.60 16.18
CA SER A 10 12.77 35.83 16.98
C SER A 10 12.02 36.64 18.04
N ALA A 11 10.75 36.26 18.20
CA ALA A 11 10.12 35.98 19.49
C ALA A 11 10.15 37.11 20.56
N GLU A 12 9.41 38.17 20.30
CA GLU A 12 8.88 39.08 21.33
C GLU A 12 7.64 39.69 20.68
N SER A 13 6.39 39.45 21.07
CA SER A 13 5.84 39.14 22.37
C SER A 13 4.56 38.32 22.15
N ALA A 14 4.42 37.20 22.86
CA ALA A 14 3.13 36.56 23.06
C ALA A 14 2.27 37.48 23.93
N GLN A 15 1.64 38.48 23.30
CA GLN A 15 0.74 39.39 23.99
C GLN A 15 -0.62 38.70 24.11
N LEU A 16 -0.78 38.02 25.24
CA LEU A 16 -2.01 37.45 25.75
C LEU A 16 -3.09 38.56 25.81
N SER A 17 -3.93 38.63 24.78
CA SER A 17 -5.05 39.57 24.76
C SER A 17 -6.26 38.90 25.44
N THR A 18 -6.34 39.08 26.75
CA THR A 18 -7.55 38.84 27.52
C THR A 18 -8.52 39.99 27.26
N GLY A 19 -9.40 39.84 26.28
CA GLY A 19 -10.43 40.84 25.96
C GLY A 19 -11.42 40.31 24.94
N ASN A 20 -12.60 39.91 25.41
CA ASN A 20 -13.73 39.39 24.62
C ASN A 20 -13.40 38.16 23.75
N ALA A 21 -13.20 37.02 24.42
CA ALA A 21 -13.38 35.73 23.77
C ALA A 21 -14.87 35.57 23.41
N VAL A 22 -15.26 36.05 22.23
CA VAL A 22 -16.43 35.50 21.53
C VAL A 22 -16.18 34.00 21.51
N GLU A 23 -17.00 33.24 22.22
CA GLU A 23 -16.94 31.78 22.23
C GLU A 23 -17.19 31.31 20.79
N VAL A 24 -16.12 31.17 20.01
CA VAL A 24 -16.18 30.60 18.68
C VAL A 24 -16.45 29.12 18.88
N LYS A 25 -17.74 28.78 18.96
CA LYS A 25 -18.21 27.40 19.01
C LYS A 25 -17.55 26.66 17.86
N SER A 26 -16.68 25.70 18.19
CA SER A 26 -16.03 24.84 17.21
C SER A 26 -17.11 24.16 16.37
N VAL A 27 -17.34 24.67 15.16
CA VAL A 27 -18.23 24.03 14.20
C VAL A 27 -17.46 22.80 13.72
N ARG A 28 -17.80 21.62 14.28
CA ARG A 28 -17.31 20.35 13.76
C ARG A 28 -17.81 20.22 12.33
N THR A 29 -16.96 20.56 11.36
CA THR A 29 -17.22 20.30 9.94
C THR A 29 -17.27 18.79 9.78
N ARG A 30 -18.48 18.22 9.66
CA ARG A 30 -18.62 16.79 9.39
C ARG A 30 -17.91 16.50 8.08
N ALA A 31 -17.00 15.54 8.09
CA ALA A 31 -16.37 15.05 6.88
C ALA A 31 -17.48 14.65 5.88
N PRO A 32 -17.36 15.01 4.59
CA PRO A 32 -18.41 14.73 3.62
C PRO A 32 -18.60 13.22 3.48
N ALA A 33 -19.85 12.77 3.36
CA ALA A 33 -20.21 11.36 3.21
C ALA A 33 -19.50 10.67 2.03
N SER A 34 -19.10 11.46 1.02
CA SER A 34 -18.27 10.99 -0.09
C SER A 34 -16.97 10.33 0.36
N ARG A 35 -16.35 10.76 1.46
CA ARG A 35 -15.13 10.11 1.99
C ARG A 35 -15.39 8.69 2.46
N ALA A 36 -16.55 8.45 3.10
CA ALA A 36 -16.93 7.11 3.52
C ALA A 36 -17.25 6.20 2.32
N ILE A 37 -17.92 6.75 1.29
CA ILE A 37 -18.25 6.02 0.06
C ILE A 37 -16.97 5.63 -0.69
N ILE A 38 -16.02 6.55 -0.84
CA ILE A 38 -14.74 6.30 -1.48
C ILE A 38 -13.95 5.22 -0.72
N ALA A 39 -13.90 5.30 0.61
CA ALA A 39 -13.24 4.27 1.42
C ALA A 39 -13.89 2.90 1.24
N ALA A 40 -15.22 2.82 1.22
CA ALA A 40 -15.94 1.57 0.98
C ALA A 40 -15.64 1.01 -0.42
N ALA A 41 -15.59 1.87 -1.45
CA ALA A 41 -15.26 1.45 -2.81
C ALA A 41 -13.85 0.83 -2.90
N PHE A 42 -12.86 1.39 -2.21
CA PHE A 42 -11.50 0.83 -2.18
C PHE A 42 -11.45 -0.54 -1.48
N ILE A 43 -12.23 -0.73 -0.41
CA ILE A 43 -12.30 -2.02 0.28
C ILE A 43 -12.88 -3.09 -0.65
N VAL A 44 -13.99 -2.77 -1.34
CA VAL A 44 -14.63 -3.69 -2.28
C VAL A 44 -13.70 -4.00 -3.45
N LEU A 45 -13.06 -2.98 -4.03
CA LEU A 45 -12.12 -3.14 -5.12
C LEU A 45 -10.94 -4.03 -4.71
N GLY A 46 -10.37 -3.81 -3.52
CA GLY A 46 -9.32 -4.63 -2.95
C GLY A 46 -9.73 -6.09 -2.82
N ALA A 47 -10.93 -6.36 -2.30
CA ALA A 47 -11.47 -7.71 -2.17
C ALA A 47 -11.64 -8.41 -3.52
N VAL A 48 -12.15 -7.71 -4.54
CA VAL A 48 -12.31 -8.26 -5.90
C VAL A 48 -10.95 -8.60 -6.52
N VAL A 49 -9.98 -7.68 -6.42
CA VAL A 49 -8.63 -7.91 -6.95
C VAL A 49 -7.95 -9.08 -6.21
N SER A 50 -8.04 -9.12 -4.88
CA SER A 50 -7.49 -10.23 -4.09
C SER A 50 -8.12 -11.57 -4.45
N TYR A 51 -9.43 -11.62 -4.69
CA TYR A 51 -10.12 -12.83 -5.13
C TYR A 51 -9.62 -13.30 -6.51
N LEU A 52 -9.51 -12.38 -7.48
CA LEU A 52 -9.00 -12.72 -8.81
C LEU A 52 -7.56 -13.24 -8.75
N VAL A 53 -6.69 -12.61 -7.97
CA VAL A 53 -5.31 -13.08 -7.76
C VAL A 53 -5.31 -14.45 -7.11
N PHE A 54 -6.10 -14.64 -6.04
CA PHE A 54 -6.19 -15.92 -5.35
C PHE A 54 -6.59 -17.04 -6.31
N VAL A 55 -7.67 -16.87 -7.09
CA VAL A 55 -8.14 -17.89 -8.05
C VAL A 55 -7.10 -18.20 -9.13
N ASN A 56 -6.37 -17.21 -9.64
CA ASN A 56 -5.35 -17.46 -10.67
C ASN A 56 -4.08 -18.11 -10.09
N VAL A 57 -3.67 -17.73 -8.88
CA VAL A 57 -2.45 -18.24 -8.25
C VAL A 57 -2.68 -19.61 -7.62
N SER A 58 -3.80 -19.84 -6.96
CA SER A 58 -4.09 -21.10 -6.26
C SER A 58 -4.24 -22.29 -7.20
N ASN A 59 -4.71 -22.05 -8.43
CA ASN A 59 -4.84 -23.08 -9.47
C ASN A 59 -3.53 -23.32 -10.25
N THR A 60 -2.48 -22.53 -10.01
CA THR A 60 -1.18 -22.72 -10.65
C THR A 60 -0.27 -23.55 -9.74
N THR A 61 -0.63 -24.82 -9.52
CA THR A 61 0.32 -25.79 -8.96
C THR A 61 1.23 -26.28 -10.09
N GLN A 62 2.37 -25.63 -10.26
CA GLN A 62 3.42 -26.09 -11.17
C GLN A 62 4.26 -27.14 -10.46
N VAL A 63 4.22 -28.38 -10.93
CA VAL A 63 5.06 -29.47 -10.42
C VAL A 63 6.18 -29.77 -11.41
N TRP A 64 7.39 -30.01 -10.90
CA TRP A 64 8.51 -30.51 -11.69
C TRP A 64 8.40 -32.01 -11.84
N VAL A 65 8.33 -32.47 -13.07
CA VAL A 65 8.21 -33.88 -13.43
C VAL A 65 9.44 -34.27 -14.23
N ALA A 66 9.94 -35.50 -14.03
CA ALA A 66 11.06 -36.01 -14.82
C ALA A 66 10.64 -36.09 -16.30
N LYS A 67 11.43 -35.46 -17.18
CA LYS A 67 11.21 -35.47 -18.63
C LYS A 67 11.49 -36.85 -19.24
N SER A 68 12.35 -37.64 -18.61
CA SER A 68 12.75 -38.98 -19.03
C SER A 68 13.16 -39.85 -17.83
N SER A 69 13.56 -41.10 -18.08
CA SER A 69 14.02 -42.02 -17.03
C SER A 69 15.34 -41.55 -16.43
N ILE A 70 15.32 -41.11 -15.17
CA ILE A 70 16.50 -40.73 -14.40
C ILE A 70 17.06 -41.97 -13.69
N VAL A 71 18.31 -42.32 -13.98
CA VAL A 71 19.01 -43.45 -13.35
C VAL A 71 19.49 -43.06 -11.95
N ARG A 72 19.46 -43.99 -10.98
CA ARG A 72 19.98 -43.73 -9.64
C ARG A 72 21.45 -43.34 -9.68
N GLY A 73 21.81 -42.27 -8.97
CA GLY A 73 23.18 -41.75 -8.88
C GLY A 73 23.51 -40.63 -9.87
N HIS A 74 22.61 -40.29 -10.80
CA HIS A 74 22.76 -39.11 -11.64
C HIS A 74 22.37 -37.82 -10.90
N THR A 75 23.14 -36.77 -11.12
CA THR A 75 22.77 -35.40 -10.73
C THR A 75 21.67 -34.91 -11.65
N ILE A 76 20.55 -34.48 -11.05
CA ILE A 76 19.42 -33.92 -11.79
C ILE A 76 19.79 -32.50 -12.24
N VAL A 77 19.72 -32.26 -13.55
CA VAL A 77 19.89 -30.91 -14.13
C VAL A 77 18.56 -30.36 -14.65
N GLN A 78 18.49 -29.05 -14.89
CA GLN A 78 17.26 -28.39 -15.32
C GLN A 78 16.65 -29.00 -16.60
N ASP A 79 17.48 -29.48 -17.51
CA ASP A 79 17.04 -30.11 -18.77
C ASP A 79 16.37 -31.49 -18.57
N ASP A 80 16.58 -32.12 -17.41
CA ASP A 80 15.95 -33.40 -17.03
C ASP A 80 14.53 -33.21 -16.48
N LEU A 81 14.14 -31.97 -16.18
CA LEU A 81 12.85 -31.62 -15.60
C LEU A 81 11.97 -30.92 -16.64
N THR A 82 10.69 -31.24 -16.61
CA THR A 82 9.65 -30.48 -17.30
C THR A 82 8.63 -30.01 -16.27
N THR A 83 7.82 -29.02 -16.64
CA THR A 83 6.75 -28.54 -15.75
C THR A 83 5.40 -28.95 -16.31
N MET A 84 4.55 -29.46 -15.43
CA MET A 84 3.15 -29.72 -15.74
C MET A 84 2.25 -28.85 -14.86
N SER A 85 1.21 -28.29 -15.47
CA SER A 85 0.08 -27.71 -14.76
C SER A 85 -0.89 -28.83 -14.41
N ILE A 86 -1.16 -29.02 -13.12
CA ILE A 86 -2.27 -29.85 -12.67
C ILE A 86 -3.45 -28.91 -12.42
N THR A 87 -4.58 -29.17 -13.08
CA THR A 87 -5.85 -28.43 -12.94
C THR A 87 -6.87 -29.32 -12.28
#